data_AF-A0A926W545-F1
#
_entry.id   AF-A0A926W545-F1
#
_cell.length_a   1.000
_cell.length_b   1.000
_cell.length_c   1.000
_cell.angle_alpha   90.00
_cell.angle_beta   90.00
_cell.angle_gamma   90.00
#
_symmetry.space_group_name_H-M   'P 1'
#
loop_
_entity.id
_entity.type
_entity.pdbx_description
1 polymer ?
#
loop_
_entity_poly.entity_id
_entity_poly.type
_entity_poly.pdbx_seq_one_letter_code
_entity_poly.pdbx_strand_id
1 'polypeptide(L)'
;MENSATLLDWISVVGPIIFSWPFVIFVAVLIFRQPLLKLLENFSETNINKAKIGPVEIQEDLTPQSENVEFIINSFVTDYEFDHLSKLNGPDPFFYKKNDHLLDELKRLCNLSLIESIEPIETLPADGDLKETVEITEKGKQYLHMRKELSKSKG
;
A
#
# COMPACT_ATOMS: atom_id res chain seq x y z
N MET A 1 -23.07 -70.04 -5.05
CA MET A 1 -22.47 -69.14 -4.04
C MET A 1 -21.30 -68.44 -4.70
N GLU A 2 -21.49 -67.31 -5.38
CA GLU A 2 -20.35 -66.62 -6.04
C GLU A 2 -20.58 -65.13 -6.38
N ASN A 3 -21.55 -64.44 -5.76
CA ASN A 3 -21.89 -63.06 -6.15
C ASN A 3 -21.71 -62.01 -5.03
N SER A 4 -21.36 -62.41 -3.81
CA SER A 4 -21.18 -61.47 -2.68
C SER A 4 -19.74 -60.94 -2.54
N ALA A 5 -18.75 -61.60 -3.16
CA ALA A 5 -17.34 -61.20 -3.07
C ALA A 5 -16.99 -60.01 -3.98
N THR A 6 -17.62 -59.92 -5.16
CA THR A 6 -17.32 -58.87 -6.16
C THR A 6 -17.93 -57.51 -5.82
N LEU A 7 -18.99 -57.48 -5.00
CA LEU A 7 -19.65 -56.23 -4.58
C LEU A 7 -18.93 -55.48 -3.44
N LEU A 8 -17.97 -56.11 -2.75
CA LEU A 8 -17.20 -55.46 -1.68
C LEU A 8 -15.79 -55.02 -2.15
N ASP A 9 -15.24 -55.66 -3.18
CA ASP A 9 -13.92 -55.32 -3.72
C ASP A 9 -13.90 -53.93 -4.40
N TRP A 10 -14.99 -53.52 -5.06
CA TRP A 10 -15.03 -52.20 -5.70
C TRP A 10 -15.04 -51.05 -4.67
N ILE A 11 -15.61 -51.27 -3.48
CA ILE A 11 -15.61 -50.30 -2.37
C ILE A 11 -14.19 -50.10 -1.84
N SER A 12 -13.37 -51.15 -1.84
CA SER A 12 -11.95 -51.07 -1.42
C SER A 12 -11.12 -50.22 -2.38
N VAL A 13 -11.40 -50.27 -3.68
CA VAL A 13 -10.65 -49.53 -4.71
C VAL A 13 -11.11 -48.08 -4.83
N VAL A 14 -12.41 -47.85 -4.65
CA VAL A 14 -13.03 -46.52 -4.82
C VAL A 14 -13.07 -45.72 -3.52
N GLY A 15 -13.02 -46.39 -2.36
CA GLY A 15 -12.99 -45.78 -1.04
C GLY A 15 -11.95 -44.65 -0.91
N PRO A 16 -10.67 -44.86 -1.26
CA PRO A 16 -9.64 -43.81 -1.17
C PRO A 16 -9.84 -42.65 -2.16
N ILE A 17 -10.56 -42.87 -3.26
CA ILE A 17 -10.76 -41.86 -4.33
C ILE A 17 -11.92 -40.92 -3.95
N ILE A 18 -13.01 -41.46 -3.40
CA ILE A 18 -14.14 -40.67 -2.89
C ILE A 18 -13.78 -40.00 -1.55
N PHE A 19 -12.90 -40.61 -0.76
CA PHE A 19 -12.32 -40.02 0.46
C PHE A 19 -11.02 -39.25 0.22
N SER A 20 -10.77 -38.81 -1.01
CA SER A 20 -9.68 -37.87 -1.25
C SER A 20 -10.10 -36.49 -0.74
N TRP A 21 -9.21 -35.83 0.01
CA TRP A 21 -9.46 -34.50 0.56
C TRP A 21 -9.91 -33.47 -0.50
N PRO A 22 -9.41 -33.50 -1.75
CA PRO A 22 -9.91 -32.63 -2.82
C PRO A 22 -11.38 -32.87 -3.19
N PHE A 23 -11.85 -34.13 -3.17
CA PHE A 23 -13.25 -34.45 -3.47
C PHE A 23 -14.17 -33.98 -2.33
N VAL A 24 -13.75 -34.15 -1.07
CA VAL A 24 -14.48 -33.62 0.09
C VAL A 24 -14.57 -32.10 0.04
N ILE A 25 -13.47 -31.40 -0.31
CA ILE A 25 -13.46 -29.94 -0.52
C ILE A 25 -14.42 -29.58 -1.65
N PHE A 26 -14.39 -30.29 -2.78
CA PHE A 26 -15.24 -30.01 -3.92
C PHE A 26 -16.73 -30.17 -3.59
N VAL A 27 -17.11 -31.26 -2.91
CA VAL A 27 -18.49 -31.50 -2.46
C VAL A 27 -18.91 -30.47 -1.42
N ALA A 28 -18.04 -30.12 -0.47
CA ALA A 28 -18.29 -29.06 0.50
C ALA A 28 -18.52 -27.72 -0.20
N VAL A 29 -17.68 -27.32 -1.16
CA VAL A 29 -17.88 -26.09 -1.95
C VAL A 29 -19.21 -26.12 -2.69
N LEU A 30 -19.61 -27.26 -3.28
CA LEU A 30 -20.88 -27.38 -3.99
C LEU A 30 -22.10 -27.24 -3.06
N ILE A 31 -22.06 -27.83 -1.87
CA ILE A 31 -23.15 -27.75 -0.88
C ILE A 31 -23.20 -26.35 -0.26
N PHE A 32 -22.05 -25.75 0.04
CA PHE A 32 -21.93 -24.44 0.68
C PHE A 32 -21.75 -23.28 -0.30
N ARG A 33 -22.03 -23.48 -1.61
CA ARG A 33 -21.84 -22.45 -2.64
C ARG A 33 -22.61 -21.15 -2.36
N GLN A 34 -23.84 -21.25 -1.84
CA GLN A 34 -24.64 -20.06 -1.53
C GLN A 34 -24.14 -19.30 -0.29
N PRO A 35 -23.83 -19.94 0.86
CA PRO A 35 -23.26 -19.22 2.00
C PRO A 35 -21.86 -18.66 1.71
N LEU A 36 -21.02 -19.33 0.91
CA LEU A 36 -19.70 -18.81 0.54
C LEU A 36 -19.77 -17.53 -0.30
N LEU A 37 -20.73 -17.45 -1.24
CA LEU A 37 -20.93 -16.22 -2.01
C LEU A 37 -21.41 -15.06 -1.13
N LYS A 38 -22.30 -15.32 -0.17
CA LYS A 38 -22.72 -14.30 0.81
C LYS A 38 -21.56 -13.83 1.70
N LEU A 39 -20.64 -14.72 2.04
CA LEU A 39 -19.43 -14.32 2.78
C LEU A 39 -18.51 -13.47 1.92
N LEU A 40 -18.29 -13.83 0.65
CA LEU A 40 -17.48 -13.02 -0.28
C LEU A 40 -18.08 -11.63 -0.54
N GLU A 41 -19.40 -11.54 -0.67
CA GLU A 41 -20.12 -10.28 -0.83
C GLU A 41 -19.96 -9.42 0.43
N ASN A 42 -20.13 -10.01 1.62
CA ASN A 42 -19.87 -9.33 2.89
C ASN A 42 -18.39 -8.89 3.01
N PHE A 43 -17.41 -9.73 2.64
CA PHE A 43 -15.98 -9.37 2.70
C PHE A 43 -15.58 -8.34 1.64
N SER A 44 -16.28 -8.25 0.52
CA SER A 44 -16.03 -7.25 -0.53
C SER A 44 -16.69 -5.90 -0.23
N GLU A 45 -17.82 -5.88 0.46
CA GLU A 45 -18.50 -4.64 0.89
C GLU A 45 -18.01 -4.13 2.26
N THR A 46 -17.49 -5.01 3.13
CA THR A 46 -16.84 -4.56 4.36
C THR A 46 -15.40 -4.17 4.09
N ASN A 47 -15.18 -2.86 3.95
CA ASN A 47 -14.00 -2.18 4.44
C ASN A 47 -13.41 -2.94 5.64
N ILE A 48 -12.11 -3.29 5.57
CA ILE A 48 -11.37 -4.19 6.47
C ILE A 48 -11.20 -3.62 7.91
N ASN A 49 -12.08 -2.72 8.33
CA ASN A 49 -12.14 -2.20 9.69
C ASN A 49 -13.46 -2.64 10.31
N LYS A 50 -13.38 -3.49 11.34
CA LYS A 50 -14.45 -3.88 12.28
C LYS A 50 -15.16 -5.21 11.99
N ALA A 51 -14.39 -6.30 12.02
CA ALA A 51 -14.93 -7.57 12.53
C ALA A 51 -15.03 -7.46 14.07
N LYS A 52 -16.25 -7.31 14.60
CA LYS A 52 -16.53 -7.32 16.05
C LYS A 52 -16.24 -8.71 16.62
N ILE A 53 -15.18 -8.81 17.44
CA ILE A 53 -14.91 -9.98 18.28
C ILE A 53 -15.20 -9.58 19.74
N GLY A 54 -16.29 -10.10 20.31
CA GLY A 54 -16.56 -10.05 21.74
C GLY A 54 -17.03 -8.71 22.34
N PRO A 55 -17.37 -8.69 23.64
CA PRO A 55 -17.99 -7.54 24.33
C PRO A 55 -16.98 -6.46 24.73
N VAL A 56 -15.80 -6.44 24.11
CA VAL A 56 -14.84 -5.36 24.28
C VAL A 56 -15.14 -4.35 23.18
N GLU A 57 -15.93 -3.34 23.52
CA GLU A 57 -16.01 -2.12 22.73
C GLU A 57 -14.62 -1.49 22.75
N ILE A 58 -13.81 -1.81 21.74
CA ILE A 58 -12.63 -1.04 21.42
C ILE A 58 -13.16 0.32 20.97
N GLN A 59 -13.34 1.22 21.94
CA GLN A 59 -13.25 2.64 21.67
C GLN A 59 -11.86 2.82 21.05
N GLU A 60 -11.82 2.94 19.73
CA GLU A 60 -10.69 3.55 19.02
C GLU A 60 -10.62 4.99 19.52
N ASP A 61 -9.98 5.16 20.66
CA ASP A 61 -9.49 6.45 21.10
C ASP A 61 -8.36 6.80 20.12
N LEU A 62 -8.72 7.51 19.04
CA LEU A 62 -7.86 7.94 17.94
C LEU A 62 -6.79 8.97 18.35
N THR A 63 -6.51 9.08 19.64
CA THR A 63 -5.63 10.10 20.22
C THR A 63 -4.68 9.43 21.21
N PRO A 64 -3.72 8.63 20.70
CA PRO A 64 -2.30 9.02 20.78
C PRO A 64 -1.46 8.49 19.59
N GLN A 65 -2.02 8.48 18.36
CA GLN A 65 -1.27 8.07 17.16
C GLN A 65 -0.68 9.24 16.35
N SER A 66 -1.12 10.48 16.57
CA SER A 66 -0.69 11.63 15.78
C SER A 66 0.81 11.93 15.91
N GLU A 67 1.38 11.83 17.11
CA GLU A 67 2.81 12.10 17.32
C GLU A 67 3.73 11.11 16.59
N ASN A 68 3.36 9.82 16.60
CA ASN A 68 4.12 8.79 15.89
C ASN A 68 4.00 8.94 14.37
N VAL A 69 2.81 9.28 13.87
CA VAL A 69 2.57 9.55 12.45
C VAL A 69 3.35 10.80 12.00
N GLU A 70 3.37 11.85 12.82
CA GLU A 70 4.13 13.06 12.53
C GLU A 70 5.64 12.77 12.47
N PHE A 71 6.17 12.04 13.44
CA PHE A 71 7.57 11.62 13.45
C PHE A 71 7.93 10.85 12.18
N ILE A 72 7.09 9.88 11.80
CA ILE A 72 7.29 9.08 10.59
C ILE A 72 7.28 9.99 9.34
N ILE A 73 6.32 10.89 9.22
CA ILE A 73 6.20 11.81 8.07
C ILE A 73 7.42 12.74 7.94
N ASN A 74 7.89 13.28 9.06
CA ASN A 74 9.05 14.15 9.11
C ASN A 74 10.37 13.41 8.88
N SER A 75 10.39 12.08 9.07
CA SER A 75 11.59 11.26 8.83
C SER A 75 11.86 10.95 7.36
N PHE A 76 10.85 11.00 6.48
CA PHE A 76 11.01 10.64 5.07
C PHE A 76 11.78 11.67 4.26
N VAL A 77 11.59 12.95 4.57
CA VAL A 77 12.19 14.08 3.85
C VAL A 77 12.74 15.05 4.87
N THR A 78 13.98 15.48 4.71
CA THR A 78 14.58 16.46 5.63
C THR A 78 13.91 17.83 5.50
N ASP A 79 14.10 18.73 6.46
CA ASP A 79 13.57 20.10 6.34
C ASP A 79 14.14 20.85 5.13
N TYR A 80 15.40 20.59 4.78
CA TYR A 80 16.07 21.18 3.62
C TYR A 80 15.37 20.80 2.31
N GLU A 81 15.08 19.51 2.15
CA GLU A 81 14.43 19.00 0.93
C GLU A 81 12.95 19.32 0.89
N PHE A 82 12.32 19.45 2.05
CA PHE A 82 10.96 19.94 2.13
C PHE A 82 10.84 21.38 1.61
N ASP A 83 11.82 22.22 1.90
CA ASP A 83 11.90 23.57 1.33
C ASP A 83 12.11 23.52 -0.19
N HIS A 84 12.98 22.65 -0.68
CA HIS A 84 13.18 22.44 -2.12
C HIS A 84 11.94 21.90 -2.84
N LEU A 85 11.26 20.89 -2.29
CA LEU A 85 9.96 20.41 -2.80
C LEU A 85 8.92 21.54 -2.80
N SER A 86 8.91 22.38 -1.76
CA SER A 86 8.00 23.52 -1.69
C SER A 86 8.29 24.55 -2.78
N LYS A 87 9.57 24.82 -3.07
CA LYS A 87 10.00 25.68 -4.19
C LYS A 87 9.62 25.10 -5.54
N LEU A 88 9.83 23.79 -5.74
CA LEU A 88 9.40 23.08 -6.94
C LEU A 88 7.90 23.21 -7.20
N ASN A 89 7.08 23.13 -6.15
CA ASN A 89 5.63 23.32 -6.25
C ASN A 89 5.18 24.79 -6.35
N GLY A 90 6.07 25.75 -6.11
CA GLY A 90 5.76 27.18 -6.18
C GLY A 90 5.60 27.67 -7.63
N PRO A 91 5.14 28.92 -7.82
CA PRO A 91 5.10 29.53 -9.15
C PRO A 91 6.46 30.07 -9.62
N ASP A 92 7.36 30.40 -8.69
CA ASP A 92 8.62 31.07 -9.00
C ASP A 92 9.70 30.11 -9.54
N PRO A 93 10.61 30.55 -10.42
CA PRO A 93 11.75 29.75 -10.87
C PRO A 93 12.59 29.21 -9.71
N PHE A 94 13.12 27.99 -9.85
CA PHE A 94 14.02 27.39 -8.87
C PHE A 94 15.42 27.23 -9.45
N PHE A 95 16.21 28.30 -9.36
CA PHE A 95 17.60 28.27 -9.80
C PHE A 95 18.50 27.43 -8.89
N TYR A 96 19.34 26.59 -9.48
CA TYR A 96 20.27 25.73 -8.76
C TYR A 96 21.69 25.80 -9.33
N LYS A 97 22.64 25.26 -8.55
CA LYS A 97 23.99 24.91 -9.00
C LYS A 97 24.23 23.44 -8.73
N LYS A 98 24.60 22.69 -9.77
CA LYS A 98 24.87 21.26 -9.67
C LYS A 98 25.98 20.99 -8.67
N ASN A 99 25.69 20.08 -7.75
CA ASN A 99 26.63 19.56 -6.77
C ASN A 99 26.15 18.16 -6.36
N ASP A 100 27.04 17.36 -5.77
CA ASP A 100 26.74 15.96 -5.46
C ASP A 100 25.57 15.81 -4.48
N HIS A 101 25.47 16.72 -3.50
CA HIS A 101 24.39 16.70 -2.52
C HIS A 101 23.02 16.91 -3.16
N LEU A 102 22.90 17.84 -4.12
CA LEU A 102 21.67 18.07 -4.88
C LEU A 102 21.32 16.83 -5.72
N LEU A 103 22.30 16.19 -6.36
CA LEU A 103 22.05 14.99 -7.15
C LEU A 103 21.53 13.83 -6.29
N ASP A 104 22.11 13.63 -5.11
CA ASP A 104 21.69 12.60 -4.15
C ASP A 104 20.29 12.88 -3.61
N GLU A 105 19.98 14.14 -3.31
CA GLU A 105 18.64 14.60 -2.96
C GLU A 105 17.64 14.25 -4.06
N LEU A 106 17.89 14.69 -5.30
CA LEU A 106 16.95 14.49 -6.41
C LEU A 106 16.71 13.01 -6.70
N LYS A 107 17.77 12.18 -6.67
CA LYS A 107 17.66 10.72 -6.78
C LYS A 107 16.79 10.14 -5.69
N ARG A 108 16.97 10.60 -4.45
CA ARG A 108 16.18 10.10 -3.33
C ARG A 108 14.72 10.52 -3.43
N LEU A 109 14.45 11.77 -3.81
CA LEU A 109 13.08 12.27 -4.02
C LEU A 109 12.37 11.55 -5.18
N CYS A 110 13.10 11.20 -6.25
CA CYS A 110 12.59 10.33 -7.32
C CYS A 110 12.25 8.93 -6.81
N ASN A 111 13.13 8.32 -6.01
CA ASN A 111 12.91 6.99 -5.42
C ASN A 111 11.71 6.96 -4.47
N LEU A 112 11.39 8.09 -3.81
CA LEU A 112 10.19 8.26 -3.00
C LEU A 112 8.93 8.57 -3.83
N SER A 113 9.08 8.75 -5.15
CA SER A 113 8.04 9.19 -6.09
C SER A 113 7.42 10.54 -5.72
N LEU A 114 8.19 11.41 -5.07
CA LEU A 114 7.74 12.78 -4.72
C LEU A 114 8.00 13.76 -5.87
N ILE A 115 9.02 13.47 -6.68
CA ILE A 115 9.29 14.16 -7.93
C ILE A 115 9.49 13.14 -9.04
N GLU A 116 9.35 13.60 -10.27
CA GLU A 116 9.70 12.89 -11.49
C GLU A 116 10.72 13.71 -12.26
N SER A 117 11.63 13.01 -12.92
CA SER A 117 12.67 13.64 -13.73
C SER A 117 12.30 13.53 -15.20
N ILE A 118 12.39 14.64 -15.93
CA ILE A 118 12.12 14.70 -17.37
C ILE A 118 13.27 14.01 -18.13
N GLU A 119 14.50 14.25 -17.69
CA GLU A 119 15.72 13.59 -18.17
C GLU A 119 16.41 12.83 -17.03
N PRO A 120 17.36 11.92 -17.28
CA PRO A 120 18.13 11.30 -16.21
C PRO A 120 18.83 12.34 -15.30
N ILE A 121 18.77 12.16 -13.97
CA ILE A 121 19.36 13.12 -13.01
C ILE A 121 20.87 13.32 -13.23
N GLU A 122 21.55 12.30 -13.77
CA GLU A 122 22.98 12.38 -14.12
C GLU A 122 23.27 13.45 -15.19
N THR A 123 22.33 13.66 -16.12
CA THR A 123 22.48 14.59 -17.25
C THR A 123 22.15 16.03 -16.90
N LEU A 124 21.75 16.30 -15.65
CA LEU A 124 21.44 17.63 -15.14
C LEU A 124 22.54 18.65 -15.49
N PRO A 125 22.21 19.83 -16.06
CA PRO A 125 23.20 20.85 -16.39
C PRO A 125 23.89 21.42 -15.15
N ALA A 126 24.98 22.17 -15.36
CA ALA A 126 25.78 22.72 -14.26
C ALA A 126 25.03 23.74 -13.41
N ASP A 127 24.11 24.49 -14.04
CA ASP A 127 23.16 25.42 -13.43
C ASP A 127 21.94 25.55 -14.34
N GLY A 128 20.90 26.21 -13.84
CA GLY A 128 19.64 26.43 -14.57
C GLY A 128 18.45 26.54 -13.63
N ASP A 129 17.24 26.56 -14.20
CA ASP A 129 16.01 26.37 -13.43
C ASP A 129 15.73 24.86 -13.30
N LEU A 130 15.65 24.39 -12.07
CA LEU A 130 15.43 22.98 -11.76
C LEU A 130 14.08 22.49 -12.32
N LYS A 131 13.08 23.39 -12.41
CA LYS A 131 11.75 23.08 -12.93
C LYS A 131 11.70 22.72 -14.41
N GLU A 132 12.75 23.03 -15.16
CA GLU A 132 12.89 22.61 -16.56
C GLU A 132 13.34 21.15 -16.69
N THR A 133 13.75 20.52 -15.59
CA THR A 133 14.36 19.19 -15.58
C THR A 133 13.64 18.19 -14.69
N VAL A 134 12.94 18.67 -13.66
CA VAL A 134 12.17 17.83 -12.73
C VAL A 134 10.83 18.48 -12.42
N GLU A 135 9.83 17.63 -12.17
CA GLU A 135 8.47 18.03 -11.84
C GLU A 135 8.03 17.38 -10.54
N ILE A 136 7.22 18.09 -9.75
CA ILE A 136 6.61 17.51 -8.54
C ILE A 136 5.42 16.62 -8.92
N THR A 137 5.36 15.41 -8.37
CA THR A 137 4.24 14.49 -8.60
C THR A 137 3.02 14.88 -7.77
N GLU A 138 1.86 14.32 -8.08
CA GLU A 138 0.67 14.45 -7.22
C GLU A 138 0.92 13.92 -5.80
N LYS A 139 1.71 12.85 -5.66
CA LYS A 139 2.12 12.33 -4.35
C LYS A 139 3.00 13.33 -3.61
N GLY A 140 3.92 14.00 -4.31
CA GLY A 140 4.74 15.08 -3.76
C GLY A 140 3.88 16.24 -3.23
N LYS A 141 2.88 16.66 -4.00
CA LYS A 141 1.94 17.72 -3.60
C LYS A 141 1.13 17.33 -2.35
N GLN A 142 0.63 16.10 -2.30
CA GLN A 142 -0.08 15.57 -1.14
C GLN A 142 0.81 15.51 0.11
N TYR A 143 2.06 15.07 -0.05
CA TYR A 143 3.05 15.07 1.04
C TYR A 143 3.29 16.48 1.59
N LEU A 144 3.48 17.47 0.71
CA LEU A 144 3.64 18.87 1.11
C LEU A 144 2.43 19.39 1.88
N HIS A 145 1.21 19.10 1.42
CA HIS A 145 -0.01 19.48 2.11
C HIS A 145 -0.08 18.86 3.51
N MET A 146 0.12 17.55 3.62
CA MET A 146 0.06 16.81 4.88
C MET A 146 1.06 17.35 5.91
N ARG A 147 2.32 17.58 5.51
CA ARG A 147 3.35 18.10 6.43
C ARG A 147 3.08 19.55 6.87
N LYS A 148 2.48 20.39 6.01
CA LYS A 148 2.06 21.76 6.36
C LYS A 148 0.92 21.79 7.36
N GLU A 149 -0.04 20.88 7.25
CA GLU A 149 -1.16 20.83 8.20
C GLU A 149 -0.70 20.33 9.58
N LEU A 150 0.23 19.37 9.62
CA LEU A 150 0.81 18.89 10.87
C LEU A 150 1.62 19.98 11.60
N SER A 151 2.38 20.81 10.88
CA SER A 151 3.14 21.89 11.51
C SER A 151 2.25 23.02 12.06
N LYS A 152 1.11 23.30 11.42
CA LYS A 152 0.13 24.29 11.91
C LYS A 152 -0.58 23.85 13.19
N SER A 153 -0.80 22.55 13.40
CA SER A 153 -1.46 22.03 14.61
C SER A 153 -0.67 22.30 15.90
N LYS A 154 0.58 22.76 15.81
CA LYS A 154 1.47 23.06 16.95
C LYS A 154 1.53 24.55 17.34
N GLY A 155 0.95 25.45 16.53
CA GLY A 155 0.98 26.91 16.75
C GLY A 155 -0.38 27.44 17.19
#